data_AF-A0A285J2C2-F1
#
_entry.id   AF-A0A285J2C2-F1
#
_cell.length_a   1.000
_cell.length_b   1.000
_cell.length_c   1.000
_cell.angle_alpha   90.00
_cell.angle_beta   90.00
_cell.angle_gamma   90.00
#
_symmetry.space_group_name_H-M   'P 1'
#
loop_
_entity.id
_entity.type
_entity.pdbx_description
1 polymer ?
#
loop_
_entity_poly.entity_id
_entity_poly.type
_entity_poly.pdbx_seq_one_letter_code
_entity_poly.pdbx_strand_id
1 'polypeptide(L)'
;MFTGPLFAVKPDECEFIHGTAFIIAPGYALTATHVWEDYLKIIEKRKLHETLKPGAKLNFMLMLRIDLPSGDSVHFSIERIQFHLKGDISVLEIIAQEGFDWSILAPYPTLRLNPPHVNESIYAYGFPNSSVEIEADGRKGFHVWTHLSAGTVNEVHETHRDKILLKFPCYQVDALLLGGMSGGPITDSQGNICGVIASSHTLEIIGDESPIGYASTLWPILGVCLEQPLGKKKYQYPRLIRLFRTKVIKSIDIDHFELICDPEDFRLFLSNKNNESRIIQLGLAE
;
A
#
# COMPACT_ATOMS: atom_id res chain seq x y z
N MET A 1 9.17 -8.52 9.08
CA MET A 1 8.53 -7.45 8.28
C MET A 1 7.61 -6.70 9.21
N PHE A 2 7.73 -5.37 9.27
CA PHE A 2 6.94 -4.54 10.18
C PHE A 2 5.64 -4.13 9.51
N THR A 3 4.58 -4.86 9.85
CA THR A 3 3.23 -4.72 9.29
C THR A 3 2.26 -4.60 10.45
N GLY A 4 1.19 -3.83 10.25
CA GLY A 4 0.21 -3.64 11.29
C GLY A 4 -1.12 -3.10 10.80
N PRO A 5 -2.13 -3.06 11.69
CA PRO A 5 -3.41 -2.48 11.36
C PRO A 5 -3.26 -0.98 11.13
N LEU A 6 -3.86 -0.51 10.04
CA LEU A 6 -4.11 0.91 9.80
C LEU A 6 -5.46 1.24 10.43
N PHE A 7 -5.53 2.35 11.16
CA PHE A 7 -6.75 2.76 11.84
C PHE A 7 -6.96 4.26 11.81
N ALA A 8 -8.22 4.67 11.85
CA ALA A 8 -8.60 6.08 11.93
C ALA A 8 -9.01 6.44 13.35
N VAL A 9 -8.58 7.63 13.78
CA VAL A 9 -9.00 8.28 15.01
C VAL A 9 -9.71 9.57 14.65
N LYS A 10 -10.96 9.69 15.11
CA LYS A 10 -11.72 10.93 15.03
C LYS A 10 -11.97 11.45 16.45
N PRO A 11 -11.83 12.76 16.69
CA PRO A 11 -12.22 13.33 17.97
C PRO A 11 -13.66 12.94 18.33
N ASP A 12 -13.87 12.47 19.56
CA ASP A 12 -15.17 12.14 20.15
C ASP A 12 -15.95 10.94 19.53
N GLU A 13 -15.30 10.12 18.69
CA GLU A 13 -15.90 8.92 18.08
C GLU A 13 -15.06 7.64 18.32
N CYS A 14 -15.58 6.52 17.82
CA CYS A 14 -14.92 5.22 17.86
C CYS A 14 -13.70 5.17 16.92
N GLU A 15 -12.67 4.46 17.35
CA GLU A 15 -11.54 4.10 16.50
C GLU A 15 -11.96 3.00 15.53
N PHE A 16 -11.60 3.15 14.27
CA PHE A 16 -12.04 2.23 13.22
C PHE A 16 -10.82 1.54 12.58
N ILE A 17 -10.79 0.22 12.60
CA ILE A 17 -9.75 -0.59 11.94
C ILE A 17 -10.36 -1.23 10.68
N HIS A 18 -9.75 -1.00 9.53
CA HIS A 18 -10.32 -1.34 8.21
C HIS A 18 -9.28 -1.81 7.20
N GLY A 19 -8.02 -1.93 7.61
CA GLY A 19 -6.99 -2.44 6.70
C GLY A 19 -5.65 -2.58 7.36
N THR A 20 -4.69 -2.92 6.53
CA THR A 20 -3.31 -3.20 6.89
C THR A 20 -2.38 -2.23 6.18
N ALA A 21 -1.25 -1.89 6.81
CA ALA A 21 -0.13 -1.22 6.17
C ALA A 21 1.20 -1.82 6.64
N PHE A 22 2.26 -1.61 5.88
CA PHE A 22 3.60 -2.13 6.21
C PHE A 22 4.72 -1.13 5.90
N ILE A 23 5.75 -1.14 6.72
CA ILE A 23 6.89 -0.22 6.62
C ILE A 23 7.90 -0.75 5.59
N ILE A 24 8.33 0.14 4.69
CA ILE A 24 9.27 -0.19 3.59
C ILE A 24 10.60 0.55 3.71
N ALA A 25 10.67 1.63 4.48
CA ALA A 25 11.86 2.43 4.76
C ALA A 25 11.58 3.34 5.97
N PRO A 26 12.60 3.99 6.57
CA PRO A 26 12.37 5.00 7.60
C PRO A 26 11.42 6.08 7.09
N GLY A 27 10.33 6.34 7.82
CA GLY A 27 9.34 7.36 7.45
C GLY A 27 8.38 6.97 6.32
N TYR A 28 8.45 5.74 5.77
CA TYR A 28 7.59 5.32 4.65
C TYR A 28 6.94 3.96 4.89
N ALA A 29 5.62 3.91 4.69
CA ALA A 29 4.84 2.69 4.67
C ALA A 29 3.97 2.59 3.40
N LEU A 30 3.51 1.38 3.07
CA LEU A 30 2.57 1.12 1.97
C LEU A 30 1.26 0.56 2.49
N THR A 31 0.20 0.87 1.76
CA THR A 31 -1.12 0.24 1.89
C THR A 31 -1.83 0.25 0.52
N ALA A 32 -3.01 -0.34 0.42
CA ALA A 32 -3.85 -0.23 -0.76
C ALA A 32 -4.61 1.10 -0.74
N THR A 33 -4.84 1.70 -1.90
CA THR A 33 -5.50 3.01 -1.99
C THR A 33 -6.93 2.94 -1.47
N HIS A 34 -7.67 1.88 -1.82
CA HIS A 34 -9.06 1.73 -1.38
C HIS A 34 -9.21 1.67 0.16
N VAL A 35 -8.18 1.25 0.90
CA VAL A 35 -8.24 1.17 2.38
C VAL A 35 -8.52 2.55 2.99
N TRP A 36 -7.77 3.58 2.59
CA TRP A 36 -7.98 4.94 3.09
C TRP A 36 -9.13 5.67 2.40
N GLU A 37 -9.49 5.26 1.18
CA GLU A 37 -10.76 5.68 0.59
C GLU A 37 -11.97 5.19 1.39
N ASP A 38 -11.91 3.99 1.95
CA ASP A 38 -13.01 3.45 2.75
C ASP A 38 -13.15 4.20 4.07
N TYR A 39 -12.03 4.64 4.69
CA TYR A 39 -12.07 5.60 5.79
C TYR A 39 -12.76 6.90 5.41
N LEU A 40 -12.43 7.49 4.26
CA LEU A 40 -13.13 8.68 3.74
C LEU A 40 -14.63 8.45 3.56
N LYS A 41 -15.02 7.32 2.97
CA LYS A 41 -16.43 6.98 2.72
C LYS A 41 -17.18 6.77 4.03
N ILE A 42 -16.60 6.05 4.98
CA ILE A 42 -17.26 5.65 6.22
C ILE A 42 -17.35 6.84 7.18
N ILE A 43 -16.25 7.58 7.36
CA ILE A 43 -16.17 8.64 8.37
C ILE A 43 -16.74 9.97 7.85
N GLU A 44 -16.42 10.33 6.61
CA GLU A 44 -16.77 11.64 6.05
C GLU A 44 -17.89 11.59 5.01
N LYS A 45 -18.33 10.40 4.60
CA LYS A 45 -19.35 10.21 3.56
C LYS A 45 -18.95 10.86 2.23
N ARG A 46 -17.64 10.95 1.95
CA ARG A 46 -17.07 11.51 0.72
C ARG A 46 -16.47 10.42 -0.15
N LYS A 47 -16.40 10.67 -1.45
CA LYS A 47 -15.63 9.85 -2.40
C LYS A 47 -14.29 10.49 -2.71
N LEU A 48 -13.31 9.67 -3.09
CA LEU A 48 -11.96 10.15 -3.41
C LEU A 48 -11.95 11.28 -4.44
N HIS A 49 -12.72 11.16 -5.52
CA HIS A 49 -12.78 12.16 -6.58
C HIS A 49 -13.33 13.53 -6.13
N GLU A 50 -14.06 13.56 -5.02
CA GLU A 50 -14.54 14.79 -4.38
C GLU A 50 -13.46 15.43 -3.48
N THR A 51 -12.43 14.66 -3.13
CA THR A 51 -11.37 14.99 -2.16
C THR A 51 -10.04 15.40 -2.83
N LEU A 52 -9.86 15.13 -4.12
CA LEU A 52 -8.65 15.39 -4.93
C LEU A 52 -8.26 16.88 -5.12
N LYS A 53 -8.81 17.82 -4.35
CA LYS A 53 -8.29 19.19 -4.34
C LYS A 53 -7.01 19.21 -3.49
N PRO A 54 -5.86 19.65 -4.03
CA PRO A 54 -4.64 19.83 -3.25
C PRO A 54 -4.94 20.63 -1.97
N GLY A 55 -4.51 20.11 -0.82
CA GLY A 55 -4.76 20.72 0.49
C GLY A 55 -6.11 20.35 1.16
N ALA A 56 -6.84 19.37 0.64
CA ALA A 56 -8.01 18.82 1.35
C ALA A 56 -7.58 18.24 2.70
N LYS A 57 -8.13 18.79 3.79
CA LYS A 57 -7.91 18.29 5.14
C LYS A 57 -8.83 17.10 5.40
N LEU A 58 -8.28 16.06 6.02
CA LEU A 58 -9.05 14.98 6.62
C LEU A 58 -9.56 15.45 7.98
N ASN A 59 -10.80 15.10 8.31
CA ASN A 59 -11.44 15.35 9.61
C ASN A 59 -11.14 14.22 10.62
N PHE A 60 -10.23 13.31 10.27
CA PHE A 60 -9.73 12.24 11.11
C PHE A 60 -8.22 12.12 10.92
N MET A 61 -7.56 11.54 11.91
CA MET A 61 -6.16 11.16 11.84
C MET A 61 -6.06 9.68 11.48
N LEU A 62 -5.16 9.33 10.57
CA LEU A 62 -4.78 7.93 10.37
C LEU A 62 -3.56 7.62 11.23
N MET A 63 -3.55 6.42 11.79
CA MET A 63 -2.43 5.87 12.55
C MET A 63 -2.13 4.44 12.10
N LEU A 64 -0.84 4.09 12.12
CA LEU A 64 -0.34 2.74 11.90
C LEU A 64 0.22 2.21 13.21
N ARG A 65 -0.35 1.11 13.71
CA ARG A 65 0.21 0.40 14.87
C ARG A 65 1.22 -0.63 14.39
N ILE A 66 2.40 -0.69 15.01
CA ILE A 66 3.41 -1.73 14.77
C ILE A 66 3.77 -2.35 16.11
N ASP A 67 3.66 -3.67 16.20
CA ASP A 67 4.18 -4.43 17.33
C ASP A 67 5.67 -4.68 17.13
N LEU A 68 6.46 -4.38 18.15
CA LEU A 68 7.92 -4.51 18.17
C LEU A 68 8.34 -5.89 18.70
N PRO A 69 9.56 -6.37 18.38
CA PRO A 69 10.08 -7.63 18.91
C PRO A 69 10.20 -7.66 20.44
N SER A 70 10.27 -6.49 21.10
CA SER A 70 10.27 -6.39 22.57
C SER A 70 8.93 -6.78 23.20
N GLY A 71 7.85 -6.86 22.41
CA GLY A 71 6.48 -7.02 22.90
C GLY A 71 5.74 -5.69 23.07
N ASP A 72 6.43 -4.55 22.95
CA ASP A 72 5.79 -3.22 22.96
C ASP A 72 5.13 -2.92 21.62
N SER A 73 4.20 -1.97 21.60
CA SER A 73 3.63 -1.42 20.36
C SER A 73 3.97 0.05 20.19
N VAL A 74 4.16 0.46 18.94
CA VAL A 74 4.38 1.86 18.56
C VAL A 74 3.29 2.28 17.57
N HIS A 75 2.81 3.50 17.74
CA HIS A 75 1.86 4.13 16.83
C HIS A 75 2.57 5.22 16.03
N PHE A 76 2.46 5.14 14.70
CA PHE A 76 2.92 6.18 13.78
C PHE A 76 1.73 6.96 13.26
N SER A 77 1.81 8.30 13.31
CA SER A 77 0.82 9.16 12.67
C SER A 77 1.10 9.24 11.18
N ILE A 78 0.04 9.18 10.36
CA ILE A 78 0.16 9.38 8.91
C ILE A 78 0.03 10.87 8.61
N GLU A 79 1.11 11.48 8.12
CA GLU A 79 1.17 12.91 7.81
C GLU A 79 0.68 13.20 6.40
N ARG A 80 1.07 12.35 5.44
CA ARG A 80 0.71 12.48 4.02
C ARG A 80 0.39 11.12 3.42
N ILE A 81 -0.59 11.13 2.52
CA ILE A 81 -0.96 9.98 1.70
C ILE A 81 -0.75 10.38 0.25
N GLN A 82 0.01 9.57 -0.48
CA GLN A 82 0.30 9.81 -1.88
C GLN A 82 0.05 8.56 -2.69
N PHE A 83 -0.49 8.71 -3.89
CA PHE A 83 -0.93 7.58 -4.69
C PHE A 83 -0.95 7.96 -6.17
N HIS A 84 -1.12 6.93 -7.01
CA HIS A 84 -1.25 7.10 -8.44
C HIS A 84 -2.57 6.48 -8.90
N LEU A 85 -3.37 7.20 -9.70
CA LEU A 85 -4.73 6.77 -10.10
C LEU A 85 -4.79 5.46 -10.91
N LYS A 86 -3.66 5.02 -11.46
CA LYS A 86 -3.54 3.75 -12.19
C LYS A 86 -3.18 2.55 -11.31
N GLY A 87 -3.03 2.73 -10.00
CA GLY A 87 -2.69 1.66 -9.07
C GLY A 87 -3.51 1.73 -7.79
N ASP A 88 -3.83 0.58 -7.21
CA ASP A 88 -4.42 0.50 -5.88
C ASP A 88 -3.30 0.31 -4.83
N ILE A 89 -2.37 1.26 -4.83
CA ILE A 89 -1.25 1.36 -3.88
C ILE A 89 -1.07 2.82 -3.50
N SER A 90 -0.93 3.05 -2.20
CA SER A 90 -0.63 4.35 -1.61
C SER A 90 0.64 4.28 -0.76
N VAL A 91 1.44 5.35 -0.88
CA VAL A 91 2.59 5.64 -0.02
C VAL A 91 2.09 6.48 1.14
N LEU A 92 2.39 6.03 2.35
CA LEU A 92 2.11 6.73 3.59
C LEU A 92 3.43 7.32 4.10
N GLU A 93 3.46 8.64 4.27
CA GLU A 93 4.52 9.29 5.03
C GLU A 93 4.16 9.24 6.51
N ILE A 94 4.99 8.54 7.28
CA ILE A 94 4.73 8.22 8.68
C ILE A 94 5.65 9.00 9.60
N ILE A 95 5.10 9.53 10.69
CA ILE A 95 5.83 10.26 11.71
C ILE A 95 5.87 9.43 12.99
N ALA A 96 7.08 9.27 13.52
CA ALA A 96 7.33 8.67 14.81
C ALA A 96 7.43 9.74 15.91
N GLN A 97 7.33 9.31 17.17
CA GLN A 97 7.64 10.19 18.29
C GLN A 97 9.09 10.67 18.22
N GLU A 98 9.35 11.85 18.79
CA GLU A 98 10.70 12.42 18.84
C GLU A 98 11.68 11.45 19.50
N GLY A 99 12.85 11.25 18.88
CA GLY A 99 13.86 10.32 19.38
C GLY A 99 13.64 8.85 19.05
N PHE A 100 12.60 8.49 18.29
CA PHE A 100 12.40 7.11 17.84
C PHE A 100 13.57 6.60 16.98
N ASP A 101 14.15 5.48 17.38
CA ASP A 101 15.23 4.82 16.64
C ASP A 101 14.66 3.92 15.54
N TRP A 102 14.69 4.41 14.31
CA TRP A 102 14.26 3.67 13.12
C TRP A 102 15.04 2.38 12.88
N SER A 103 16.26 2.25 13.42
CA SER A 103 17.08 1.04 13.24
C SER A 103 16.46 -0.20 13.88
N ILE A 104 15.58 -0.03 14.88
CA ILE A 104 14.78 -1.10 15.49
C ILE A 104 13.88 -1.78 14.45
N LEU A 105 13.47 -1.04 13.42
CA LEU A 105 12.64 -1.54 12.32
C LEU A 105 13.45 -2.10 11.14
N ALA A 106 14.77 -2.20 11.27
CA ALA A 106 15.63 -2.84 10.30
C ALA A 106 15.74 -4.36 10.55
N PRO A 107 15.98 -5.18 9.52
CA PRO A 107 16.09 -4.80 8.11
C PRO A 107 14.72 -4.50 7.47
N TYR A 108 14.70 -3.47 6.61
CA TYR A 108 13.55 -3.17 5.76
C TYR A 108 13.42 -4.19 4.60
N PRO A 109 12.18 -4.50 4.17
CA PRO A 109 11.91 -5.46 3.11
C PRO A 109 12.40 -4.97 1.76
N THR A 110 12.69 -5.93 0.86
CA THR A 110 12.98 -5.65 -0.55
C THR A 110 11.69 -5.73 -1.36
N LEU A 111 11.44 -4.74 -2.21
CA LEU A 111 10.28 -4.73 -3.11
C LEU A 111 10.66 -5.32 -4.49
N ARG A 112 9.94 -6.35 -4.93
CA ARG A 112 9.97 -6.86 -6.30
C ARG A 112 8.96 -6.08 -7.14
N LEU A 113 9.46 -5.21 -8.02
CA LEU A 113 8.60 -4.28 -8.75
C LEU A 113 7.81 -4.98 -9.86
N ASN A 114 8.38 -6.01 -10.49
CA ASN A 114 7.63 -6.86 -11.41
C ASN A 114 6.71 -7.82 -10.63
N PRO A 115 5.53 -8.16 -11.19
CA PRO A 115 4.71 -9.21 -10.61
C PRO A 115 5.47 -10.55 -10.57
N PRO A 116 5.12 -11.44 -9.62
CA PRO A 116 5.57 -12.82 -9.62
C PRO A 116 5.05 -13.58 -10.87
N HIS A 117 5.76 -14.62 -11.30
CA HIS A 117 5.31 -15.47 -12.40
C HIS A 117 4.15 -16.38 -11.97
N VAL A 118 3.33 -16.80 -12.94
CA VAL A 118 2.30 -17.83 -12.74
C VAL A 118 2.95 -19.10 -12.16
N ASN A 119 2.26 -19.73 -11.21
CA ASN A 119 2.69 -20.86 -10.38
C ASN A 119 3.77 -20.55 -9.33
N GLU A 120 4.25 -19.31 -9.19
CA GLU A 120 5.14 -18.97 -8.06
C GLU A 120 4.37 -19.00 -6.74
N SER A 121 4.98 -19.56 -5.70
CA SER A 121 4.45 -19.55 -4.34
C SER A 121 4.52 -18.16 -3.71
N ILE A 122 3.46 -17.80 -2.99
CA ILE A 122 3.34 -16.53 -2.29
C ILE A 122 2.84 -16.71 -0.86
N TYR A 123 3.08 -15.69 -0.03
CA TYR A 123 2.56 -15.58 1.33
C TYR A 123 1.98 -14.19 1.56
N ALA A 124 0.70 -14.13 1.91
CA ALA A 124 -0.05 -12.91 2.17
C ALA A 124 -0.25 -12.73 3.69
N TYR A 125 0.04 -11.55 4.21
CA TYR A 125 -0.07 -11.24 5.63
C TYR A 125 -0.95 -10.01 5.88
N GLY A 126 -1.80 -10.06 6.90
CA GLY A 126 -2.64 -8.92 7.25
C GLY A 126 -3.37 -9.07 8.57
N PHE A 127 -4.25 -8.11 8.85
CA PHE A 127 -4.93 -7.96 10.13
C PHE A 127 -6.46 -8.01 10.03
N PRO A 128 -7.04 -9.17 9.68
CA PRO A 128 -8.49 -9.30 9.59
C PRO A 128 -9.15 -9.16 10.96
N ASN A 129 -10.43 -8.78 11.00
CA ASN A 129 -11.27 -8.75 12.21
C ASN A 129 -10.64 -8.01 13.41
N SER A 130 -9.71 -7.08 13.18
CA SER A 130 -9.12 -6.29 14.26
C SER A 130 -10.11 -5.20 14.69
N SER A 131 -10.21 -4.96 15.99
CA SER A 131 -11.16 -4.02 16.58
C SER A 131 -10.52 -3.18 17.69
N VAL A 132 -11.17 -2.07 18.03
CA VAL A 132 -10.91 -1.32 19.26
C VAL A 132 -12.11 -1.50 20.16
N GLU A 133 -11.90 -2.03 21.35
CA GLU A 133 -12.92 -2.29 22.35
C GLU A 133 -12.65 -1.47 23.61
N ILE A 134 -13.70 -1.11 24.34
CA ILE A 134 -13.56 -0.45 25.63
C ILE A 134 -13.47 -1.55 26.69
N GLU A 135 -12.33 -1.64 27.36
CA GLU A 135 -12.09 -2.57 28.46
C GLU A 135 -12.93 -2.20 29.68
N ALA A 136 -13.09 -3.15 30.61
CA ALA A 136 -13.90 -2.99 31.81
C ALA A 136 -13.48 -1.82 32.72
N ASP A 137 -12.23 -1.38 32.61
CA ASP A 137 -11.68 -0.24 33.36
C ASP A 137 -11.80 1.11 32.61
N GLY A 138 -12.48 1.11 31.44
CA GLY A 138 -12.70 2.29 30.62
C GLY A 138 -11.53 2.64 29.68
N ARG A 139 -10.44 1.88 29.69
CA ARG A 139 -9.36 2.03 28.70
C ARG A 139 -9.80 1.44 27.36
N LYS A 140 -9.26 1.97 26.26
CA LYS A 140 -9.42 1.37 24.93
C LYS A 140 -8.38 0.27 24.74
N GLY A 141 -8.84 -0.96 24.58
CA GLY A 141 -8.04 -2.12 24.21
C GLY A 141 -8.07 -2.32 22.69
N PHE A 142 -6.91 -2.57 22.10
CA PHE A 142 -6.80 -2.94 20.69
C PHE A 142 -6.75 -4.46 20.58
N HIS A 143 -7.78 -5.05 19.97
CA HIS A 143 -7.83 -6.47 19.66
C HIS A 143 -7.33 -6.66 18.24
N VAL A 144 -6.09 -7.15 18.13
CA VAL A 144 -5.40 -7.32 16.85
C VAL A 144 -5.35 -8.79 16.52
N TRP A 145 -5.91 -9.18 15.37
CA TRP A 145 -5.85 -10.56 14.89
C TRP A 145 -5.01 -10.63 13.63
N THR A 146 -3.95 -11.43 13.67
CA THR A 146 -3.03 -11.62 12.55
C THR A 146 -3.44 -12.82 11.71
N HIS A 147 -3.36 -12.70 10.39
CA HIS A 147 -3.59 -13.83 9.48
C HIS A 147 -2.48 -13.92 8.44
N LEU A 148 -2.00 -15.15 8.24
CA LEU A 148 -1.05 -15.52 7.19
C LEU A 148 -1.73 -16.53 6.28
N SER A 149 -1.81 -16.23 4.99
CA SER A 149 -2.27 -17.18 3.97
C SER A 149 -1.13 -17.49 3.00
N ALA A 150 -0.98 -18.77 2.67
CA ALA A 150 -0.11 -19.22 1.59
C ALA A 150 -0.94 -19.49 0.32
N GLY A 151 -0.30 -19.41 -0.83
CA GLY A 151 -0.90 -19.74 -2.12
C GLY A 151 0.13 -19.69 -3.25
N THR A 152 -0.36 -19.61 -4.47
CA THR A 152 0.35 -19.54 -5.73
C THR A 152 -0.33 -18.53 -6.64
N VAL A 153 0.44 -18.01 -7.60
CA VAL A 153 -0.06 -17.07 -8.61
C VAL A 153 -0.79 -17.83 -9.70
N ASN A 154 -2.05 -17.50 -9.95
CA ASN A 154 -2.86 -18.13 -10.99
C ASN A 154 -2.76 -17.39 -12.33
N GLU A 155 -2.80 -16.06 -12.29
CA GLU A 155 -2.86 -15.22 -13.48
C GLU A 155 -2.26 -13.84 -13.19
N VAL A 156 -1.63 -13.22 -14.18
CA VAL A 156 -1.10 -11.85 -14.11
C VAL A 156 -1.83 -10.97 -15.11
N HIS A 157 -2.48 -9.91 -14.62
CA HIS A 157 -3.19 -8.93 -15.43
C HIS A 157 -2.37 -7.65 -15.53
N GLU A 158 -1.66 -7.51 -16.65
CA GLU A 158 -0.65 -6.46 -16.84
C GLU A 158 -1.19 -5.02 -16.80
N THR A 159 -2.46 -4.83 -17.15
CA THR A 159 -3.10 -3.51 -17.21
C THR A 159 -4.28 -3.40 -16.25
N HIS A 160 -5.19 -4.36 -16.31
CA HIS A 160 -6.37 -4.48 -15.46
C HIS A 160 -6.99 -5.86 -15.68
N ARG A 161 -7.70 -6.38 -14.66
CA ARG A 161 -8.51 -7.60 -14.79
C ARG A 161 -9.88 -7.30 -15.38
N ASP A 162 -10.50 -6.20 -14.95
CA ASP A 162 -11.78 -5.73 -15.49
C ASP A 162 -11.93 -4.20 -15.41
N LYS A 163 -12.96 -3.67 -16.06
CA LYS A 163 -13.18 -2.21 -16.19
C LYS A 163 -13.92 -1.58 -15.01
N ILE A 164 -14.31 -2.37 -14.00
CA ILE A 164 -15.24 -1.95 -12.94
C ILE A 164 -14.58 -2.02 -11.56
N LEU A 165 -14.06 -3.17 -11.16
CA LEU A 165 -13.51 -3.44 -9.84
C LEU A 165 -11.98 -3.35 -9.85
N LEU A 166 -11.32 -4.10 -10.73
CA LEU A 166 -9.86 -4.24 -10.75
C LEU A 166 -9.27 -3.55 -11.99
N LYS A 167 -9.35 -2.21 -12.00
CA LYS A 167 -8.96 -1.33 -13.13
C LYS A 167 -7.47 -0.99 -13.19
N PHE A 168 -6.64 -1.76 -12.48
CA PHE A 168 -5.23 -1.51 -12.30
C PHE A 168 -4.43 -2.81 -12.48
N PRO A 169 -3.11 -2.71 -12.75
CA PRO A 169 -2.25 -3.88 -12.89
C PRO A 169 -2.25 -4.73 -11.60
N CYS A 170 -2.70 -5.96 -11.70
CA CYS A 170 -2.89 -6.87 -10.57
C CYS A 170 -2.60 -8.33 -10.96
N TYR A 171 -2.52 -9.23 -9.99
CA TYR A 171 -2.45 -10.66 -10.23
C TYR A 171 -3.39 -11.42 -9.29
N GLN A 172 -3.86 -12.58 -9.76
CA GLN A 172 -4.74 -13.48 -9.04
C GLN A 172 -3.92 -14.51 -8.27
N VAL A 173 -4.36 -14.84 -7.06
CA VAL A 173 -3.77 -15.88 -6.21
C VAL A 173 -4.83 -16.83 -5.69
N ASP A 174 -4.45 -18.09 -5.41
CA ASP A 174 -5.29 -19.10 -4.74
C ASP A 174 -5.18 -19.05 -3.20
N ALA A 175 -5.08 -17.83 -2.64
CA ALA A 175 -4.89 -17.61 -1.21
C ALA A 175 -6.16 -17.07 -0.53
N LEU A 176 -6.41 -17.48 0.72
CA LEU A 176 -7.51 -16.96 1.54
C LEU A 176 -7.19 -15.55 2.04
N LEU A 177 -7.78 -14.56 1.40
CA LEU A 177 -7.63 -13.16 1.77
C LEU A 177 -8.91 -12.69 2.48
N LEU A 178 -8.81 -12.36 3.77
CA LEU A 178 -9.95 -11.98 4.61
C LEU A 178 -10.13 -10.46 4.65
N GLY A 179 -11.35 -10.00 4.93
CA GLY A 179 -11.63 -8.58 5.15
C GLY A 179 -10.75 -8.00 6.27
N GLY A 180 -10.15 -6.83 6.03
CA GLY A 180 -9.14 -6.22 6.91
C GLY A 180 -7.68 -6.57 6.57
N MET A 181 -7.44 -7.59 5.73
CA MET A 181 -6.10 -7.85 5.19
C MET A 181 -5.70 -6.89 4.06
N SER A 182 -6.66 -6.21 3.43
CA SER A 182 -6.42 -5.22 2.39
C SER A 182 -5.33 -4.23 2.77
N GLY A 183 -4.42 -3.95 1.84
CA GLY A 183 -3.22 -3.15 2.07
C GLY A 183 -2.05 -3.90 2.70
N GLY A 184 -2.25 -5.16 3.09
CA GLY A 184 -1.20 -6.03 3.61
C GLY A 184 -0.20 -6.47 2.52
N PRO A 185 1.02 -6.84 2.91
CA PRO A 185 2.05 -7.28 1.97
C PRO A 185 1.79 -8.71 1.48
N ILE A 186 2.17 -8.96 0.23
CA ILE A 186 2.37 -10.30 -0.31
C ILE A 186 3.85 -10.49 -0.59
N THR A 187 4.39 -11.63 -0.16
CA THR A 187 5.80 -12.00 -0.37
C THR A 187 5.95 -13.20 -1.28
N ASP A 188 7.05 -13.24 -2.02
CA ASP A 188 7.50 -14.45 -2.71
C ASP A 188 8.22 -15.42 -1.76
N SER A 189 8.66 -16.57 -2.30
CA SER A 189 9.39 -17.60 -1.53
C SER A 189 10.76 -17.13 -1.00
N GLN A 190 11.28 -16.01 -1.48
CA GLN A 190 12.53 -15.40 -0.99
C GLN A 190 12.26 -14.32 0.07
N GLY A 191 10.99 -14.02 0.37
CA GLY A 191 10.59 -12.97 1.30
C GLY A 191 10.63 -11.56 0.71
N ASN A 192 10.78 -11.41 -0.61
CA ASN A 192 10.62 -10.09 -1.24
C ASN A 192 9.13 -9.77 -1.33
N ILE A 193 8.75 -8.52 -1.06
CA ILE A 193 7.36 -8.08 -1.25
C ILE A 193 7.12 -7.96 -2.75
N CYS A 194 6.16 -8.71 -3.27
CA CYS A 194 5.82 -8.77 -4.70
C CYS A 194 4.42 -8.24 -5.02
N GLY A 195 3.66 -7.83 -4.00
CA GLY A 195 2.37 -7.17 -4.19
C GLY A 195 1.76 -6.65 -2.89
N VAL A 196 0.62 -5.98 -3.04
CA VAL A 196 -0.23 -5.50 -1.94
C VAL A 196 -1.60 -6.12 -2.07
N ILE A 197 -2.15 -6.66 -0.99
CA ILE A 197 -3.50 -7.27 -0.97
C ILE A 197 -4.52 -6.20 -1.37
N ALA A 198 -5.25 -6.45 -2.46
CA ALA A 198 -6.18 -5.49 -3.05
C ALA A 198 -7.64 -5.89 -2.85
N SER A 199 -7.96 -7.17 -3.05
CA SER A 199 -9.34 -7.63 -2.95
C SER A 199 -9.37 -9.13 -2.67
N SER A 200 -10.48 -9.59 -2.11
CA SER A 200 -10.82 -11.00 -2.02
C SER A 200 -12.23 -11.22 -2.53
N HIS A 201 -12.45 -12.38 -3.15
CA HIS A 201 -13.79 -12.89 -3.35
C HIS A 201 -14.08 -13.90 -2.26
N THR A 202 -14.59 -13.42 -1.13
CA THR A 202 -15.36 -14.25 -0.18
C THR A 202 -16.77 -14.51 -0.74
N LEU A 203 -16.86 -14.98 -1.98
CA LEU A 203 -17.99 -15.86 -2.28
C LEU A 203 -17.76 -17.05 -1.37
N GLU A 204 -18.74 -17.36 -0.52
CA GLU A 204 -18.72 -18.53 0.35
C GLU A 204 -18.12 -19.67 -0.45
N ILE A 205 -17.02 -20.26 0.02
CA ILE A 205 -16.39 -21.40 -0.64
C ILE A 205 -17.44 -22.51 -0.61
N ILE A 206 -18.21 -22.66 -1.69
CA ILE A 206 -19.22 -23.70 -1.83
C ILE A 206 -18.50 -24.91 -2.41
N GLY A 207 -18.17 -25.87 -1.54
CA GLY A 207 -17.51 -27.12 -1.93
C GLY A 207 -15.98 -27.04 -1.92
N ASP A 208 -15.33 -27.70 -2.89
CA ASP A 208 -13.87 -27.86 -2.97
C ASP A 208 -13.17 -26.74 -3.78
N GLU A 209 -13.80 -25.58 -3.97
CA GLU A 209 -13.17 -24.47 -4.71
C GLU A 209 -12.03 -23.82 -3.91
N SER A 210 -10.91 -23.54 -4.60
CA SER A 210 -9.79 -22.83 -3.97
C SER A 210 -10.14 -21.35 -3.78
N PRO A 211 -9.74 -20.72 -2.66
CA PRO A 211 -10.03 -19.31 -2.41
C PRO A 211 -9.40 -18.43 -3.50
N ILE A 212 -10.10 -17.38 -3.93
CA ILE A 212 -9.58 -16.44 -4.94
C ILE A 212 -9.31 -15.07 -4.31
N GLY A 213 -8.06 -14.65 -4.41
CA GLY A 213 -7.58 -13.33 -4.00
C GLY A 213 -6.94 -12.54 -5.14
N TYR A 214 -6.89 -11.23 -4.99
CA TYR A 214 -6.21 -10.33 -5.92
C TYR A 214 -5.22 -9.41 -5.19
N ALA A 215 -4.11 -9.18 -5.87
CA ALA A 215 -3.02 -8.36 -5.39
C ALA A 215 -2.64 -7.29 -6.42
N SER A 216 -2.46 -6.05 -5.95
CA SER A 216 -1.89 -4.98 -6.75
C SER A 216 -0.41 -5.26 -7.04
N THR A 217 0.00 -5.10 -8.29
CA THR A 217 1.43 -5.12 -8.65
C THR A 217 2.13 -3.87 -8.12
N LEU A 218 3.42 -3.96 -7.80
CA LEU A 218 4.13 -2.85 -7.17
C LEU A 218 4.60 -1.77 -8.14
N TRP A 219 4.95 -2.10 -9.39
CA TRP A 219 5.55 -1.15 -10.32
C TRP A 219 4.83 0.20 -10.51
N PRO A 220 3.47 0.33 -10.43
CA PRO A 220 2.81 1.63 -10.57
C PRO A 220 3.23 2.63 -9.49
N ILE A 221 3.75 2.15 -8.36
CA ILE A 221 4.22 3.00 -7.26
C ILE A 221 5.39 3.91 -7.67
N LEU A 222 6.19 3.51 -8.67
CA LEU A 222 7.29 4.31 -9.19
C LEU A 222 6.81 5.66 -9.75
N GLY A 223 5.53 5.73 -10.13
CA GLY A 223 4.91 6.94 -10.66
C GLY A 223 4.40 7.92 -9.61
N VAL A 224 4.37 7.55 -8.33
CA VAL A 224 3.87 8.40 -7.24
C VAL A 224 4.78 9.63 -7.07
N CYS A 225 4.15 10.81 -7.06
CA CYS A 225 4.82 12.10 -6.85
C CYS A 225 4.85 12.45 -5.36
N LEU A 226 6.06 12.67 -4.83
CA LEU A 226 6.20 13.19 -3.46
C LEU A 226 5.99 14.71 -3.45
N GLU A 227 4.96 15.16 -2.72
CA GLU A 227 4.76 16.57 -2.45
C GLU A 227 5.93 17.11 -1.61
N GLN A 228 6.46 18.29 -1.97
CA GLN A 228 7.43 18.98 -1.12
C GLN A 228 6.71 19.79 -0.02
N PRO A 229 7.36 20.01 1.15
CA PRO A 229 6.86 20.95 2.14
C PRO A 229 6.65 22.35 1.52
N LEU A 230 5.53 22.99 1.85
CA LEU A 230 5.19 24.36 1.44
C LEU A 230 6.38 25.31 1.71
N GLY A 231 6.84 26.03 0.68
CA GLY A 231 7.87 27.06 0.80
C GLY A 231 9.24 26.74 0.18
N LYS A 232 9.47 25.52 -0.31
CA LYS A 232 10.64 25.20 -1.16
C LYS A 232 10.29 25.41 -2.64
N LYS A 233 11.23 25.95 -3.43
CA LYS A 233 11.01 26.33 -4.84
C LYS A 233 10.34 25.22 -5.66
N LYS A 234 9.46 25.66 -6.57
CA LYS A 234 8.46 24.94 -7.37
C LYS A 234 8.91 23.79 -8.30
N TYR A 235 10.15 23.31 -8.28
CA TYR A 235 10.75 22.75 -9.51
C TYR A 235 11.41 21.36 -9.47
N GLN A 236 11.18 20.53 -8.46
CA GLN A 236 11.51 19.10 -8.55
C GLN A 236 10.60 18.32 -7.60
N TYR A 237 9.46 17.79 -8.04
CA TYR A 237 8.77 16.76 -7.25
C TYR A 237 9.64 15.50 -7.29
N PRO A 238 10.33 15.08 -6.20
CA PRO A 238 11.03 13.83 -6.24
C PRO A 238 9.98 12.73 -6.36
N ARG A 239 9.96 12.05 -7.50
CA ARG A 239 9.13 10.85 -7.66
C ARG A 239 9.70 9.74 -6.77
N LEU A 240 8.84 8.81 -6.35
CA LEU A 240 9.26 7.69 -5.51
C LEU A 240 10.40 6.87 -6.17
N ILE A 241 10.45 6.82 -7.51
CA ILE A 241 11.57 6.25 -8.28
C ILE A 241 12.96 6.76 -7.84
N ARG A 242 13.08 8.00 -7.35
CA ARG A 242 14.33 8.54 -6.81
C ARG A 242 14.75 7.82 -5.53
N LEU A 243 13.81 7.49 -4.64
CA LEU A 243 14.10 6.76 -3.40
C LEU A 243 14.57 5.33 -3.70
N PHE A 244 14.02 4.70 -4.75
CA PHE A 244 14.50 3.39 -5.23
C PHE A 244 15.91 3.48 -5.83
N ARG A 245 16.16 4.43 -6.74
CA ARG A 245 17.48 4.62 -7.37
C ARG A 245 18.58 4.99 -6.38
N THR A 246 18.24 5.71 -5.32
CA THR A 246 19.15 6.06 -4.23
C THR A 246 19.23 4.99 -3.13
N LYS A 247 18.53 3.86 -3.30
CA LYS A 247 18.50 2.72 -2.38
C LYS A 247 17.99 3.04 -0.97
N VAL A 248 17.23 4.13 -0.83
CA VAL A 248 16.50 4.44 0.42
C VAL A 248 15.40 3.40 0.63
N ILE A 249 14.66 3.08 -0.44
CA ILE A 249 13.76 1.94 -0.48
C ILE A 249 14.47 0.83 -1.27
N LYS A 250 14.57 -0.36 -0.68
CA LYS A 250 15.17 -1.52 -1.35
C LYS A 250 14.21 -2.05 -2.41
N SER A 251 14.72 -2.30 -3.61
CA SER A 251 13.97 -3.00 -4.64
C SER A 251 14.87 -3.86 -5.51
N ILE A 252 14.21 -4.80 -6.19
CA ILE A 252 14.72 -5.47 -7.38
C ILE A 252 13.88 -5.03 -8.60
N ASP A 253 14.35 -5.37 -9.79
CA ASP A 253 13.75 -5.00 -11.08
C ASP A 253 13.74 -3.50 -11.45
N ILE A 254 14.29 -2.61 -10.61
CA ILE A 254 14.27 -1.16 -10.90
C ILE A 254 14.91 -0.82 -12.24
N ASP A 255 15.91 -1.58 -12.66
CA ASP A 255 16.64 -1.38 -13.91
C ASP A 255 15.81 -1.75 -15.15
N HIS A 256 14.71 -2.47 -14.97
CA HIS A 256 13.72 -2.75 -16.02
C HIS A 256 12.81 -1.56 -16.31
N PHE A 257 12.84 -0.51 -15.48
CA PHE A 257 11.98 0.64 -15.63
C PHE A 257 12.77 1.89 -16.00
N GLU A 258 12.24 2.65 -16.95
CA GLU A 258 12.81 3.92 -17.36
C GLU A 258 11.76 5.03 -17.40
N LEU A 259 12.24 6.24 -17.18
CA LEU A 259 11.45 7.45 -17.35
C LEU A 259 11.71 7.94 -18.78
N ILE A 260 10.66 7.93 -19.59
CA ILE A 260 10.69 8.44 -20.96
C ILE A 260 10.00 9.81 -20.93
N CYS A 261 10.65 10.83 -21.47
CA CYS A 261 9.99 12.10 -21.76
C CYS A 261 9.61 12.10 -23.23
N ASP A 262 8.33 12.29 -23.53
CA ASP A 262 7.88 12.56 -24.89
C ASP A 262 8.47 13.90 -25.34
N PRO A 263 9.22 13.92 -26.45
CA PRO A 263 9.90 15.12 -26.92
C PRO A 263 8.94 16.15 -27.53
N GLU A 264 7.72 15.77 -27.91
CA GLU A 264 6.77 16.65 -28.60
C GLU A 264 5.84 17.39 -27.63
N ASP A 265 5.33 16.70 -26.60
CA ASP A 265 4.39 17.28 -25.65
C ASP A 265 4.89 17.33 -24.20
N PHE A 266 6.17 16.99 -24.01
CA PHE A 266 6.81 16.90 -22.71
C PHE A 266 5.99 16.06 -21.74
N ARG A 267 5.35 14.95 -22.13
CA ARG A 267 4.77 14.02 -21.15
C ARG A 267 5.83 13.09 -20.60
N LEU A 268 5.82 12.92 -19.28
CA LEU A 268 6.67 11.92 -18.65
C LEU A 268 5.93 10.59 -18.61
N PHE A 269 6.61 9.52 -18.99
CA PHE A 269 6.12 8.15 -18.97
C PHE A 269 7.07 7.30 -18.16
N LEU A 270 6.51 6.35 -17.41
CA LEU A 270 7.26 5.22 -16.88
C LEU A 270 7.02 4.04 -17.81
N SER A 271 8.07 3.50 -18.41
CA SER A 271 8.00 2.33 -19.28
C SER A 271 8.80 1.18 -18.70
N ASN A 272 8.31 -0.05 -18.90
CA ASN A 272 9.10 -1.25 -18.70
C ASN A 272 9.86 -1.57 -20.01
N LYS A 273 11.19 -1.62 -19.94
CA LYS A 273 12.06 -1.87 -21.10
C LYS A 273 11.76 -3.18 -21.84
N ASN A 274 11.17 -4.15 -21.14
CA ASN A 274 10.89 -5.48 -21.66
C ASN A 274 9.39 -5.70 -21.93
N ASN A 275 8.54 -4.69 -21.71
CA ASN A 275 7.10 -4.82 -21.91
C ASN A 275 6.45 -3.47 -22.26
N GLU A 276 6.20 -3.26 -23.55
CA GLU A 276 5.59 -2.04 -24.11
C GLU A 276 4.16 -1.78 -23.59
N SER A 277 3.48 -2.79 -23.02
CA SER A 277 2.14 -2.58 -22.43
C SER A 277 2.18 -1.90 -21.05
N ARG A 278 3.34 -1.84 -20.39
CA ARG A 278 3.51 -1.22 -19.08
C ARG A 278 3.98 0.23 -19.19
N ILE A 279 3.08 1.08 -19.67
CA ILE A 279 3.30 2.52 -19.77
C ILE A 279 2.34 3.26 -18.84
N ILE A 280 2.90 3.96 -17.86
CA ILE A 280 2.15 4.93 -17.06
C ILE A 280 2.56 6.33 -17.48
N GLN A 281 1.59 7.10 -17.99
CA GLN A 281 1.74 8.53 -18.10
C GLN A 281 1.76 9.13 -16.69
N LEU A 282 2.87 9.78 -16.37
CA LEU A 282 3.22 10.33 -15.07
C LEU A 282 2.86 11.81 -14.92
N GLY A 283 2.33 12.43 -15.96
CA GLY A 283 2.04 13.87 -16.06
C GLY A 283 2.89 14.54 -17.16
N LEU A 284 2.99 15.87 -17.11
CA LEU A 284 3.95 16.61 -17.93
C LEU A 284 5.34 16.54 -17.27
N ALA A 285 6.36 16.21 -18.04
CA ALA A 285 7.74 16.63 -17.82
C ALA A 285 7.80 18.15 -17.88
N GLU A 286 8.33 18.75 -16.82
CA GLU A 286 8.67 20.17 -16.76
C GLU A 286 10.20 20.32 -16.86
#